data_AF-A0A2E1FTF1-F1
#
_entry.id   AF-A0A2E1FTF1-F1
#
_cell.length_a   1.000
_cell.length_b   1.000
_cell.length_c   1.000
_cell.angle_alpha   90.00
_cell.angle_beta   90.00
_cell.angle_gamma   90.00
#
_symmetry.space_group_name_H-M   'P 1'
#
loop_
_entity.id
_entity.type
_entity.pdbx_description
1 polymer ?
#
loop_
_entity_poly.entity_id
_entity_poly.type
_entity_poly.pdbx_seq_one_letter_code
_entity_poly.pdbx_strand_id
1 'polypeptide(L)'
;MRHLPYCFFVFFSLSVFYSAQCQINITPTSFCAGDTVILNASALIESQEGTNNSSLQFSSGNYMRIPISDALSDFEQVTIEFWYYQISSGEEFIIATEYFNTGWGFHNENPNILQWRVEGGPYSLGGSNFSIPNNEWIHVAGVYDSQELRLYVDGNLIASEAYTGTISDSRNEDIVVNRHVWASGSSSRLSGYLDELRISGIARYNDNFTPPEYDFVSDEQTLGLWHFDDLSGNMLSDDSGFNNHGQSNGVGTTSNVPYSDYNTASNVSYVWSNGETQTAIQVVPIDQSPYSVVVENGGTTIEETIVLNPNMTCCPGPGCCLDGQTWDWDQMGCVITNPTDTNLDGCTNLTDLMDILSAYGDCAAEESAWQCGDPLEYQGYDYSTVLIGEQCWFAENLRSELYANGDVIPTSLSDEEWELTNIGAVTVYGEGSDCQNSSPDIDACNTDESLTEYGRLYNFPAVLDARSLCPTDWHIPTDNEWSTMTDELGGSSVAGDMMKTTFGWNSEGGTNTSGFSGLPGGNRGLQGENSGGGLYGDWWTSTPNSGSAWLRNLYSDRESVDRYLAAAITGGLSVRCIKD
;
A
#
# COMPACT_ATOMS: atom_id res chain seq x y z
N MET A 1 -67.36 16.30 -25.44
CA MET A 1 -66.60 17.37 -24.76
C MET A 1 -65.48 16.72 -23.98
N ARG A 2 -64.27 17.23 -24.18
CA ARG A 2 -62.98 16.60 -23.90
C ARG A 2 -62.63 16.51 -22.41
N HIS A 3 -62.00 15.37 -22.08
CA HIS A 3 -60.92 15.09 -21.12
C HIS A 3 -60.30 16.24 -20.31
N LEU A 4 -60.22 16.05 -18.98
CA LEU A 4 -59.02 15.61 -18.21
C LEU A 4 -59.30 15.78 -16.70
N PRO A 5 -58.83 14.86 -15.84
CA PRO A 5 -58.33 15.26 -14.53
C PRO A 5 -56.89 14.76 -14.31
N TYR A 6 -56.06 15.71 -13.86
CA TYR A 6 -54.81 15.60 -13.09
C TYR A 6 -54.25 14.19 -12.82
N CYS A 7 -53.14 13.86 -13.48
CA CYS A 7 -52.17 12.88 -12.97
C CYS A 7 -51.19 13.60 -12.04
N PHE A 8 -51.18 13.22 -10.77
CA PHE A 8 -50.02 13.39 -9.89
C PHE A 8 -48.94 12.41 -10.38
N PHE A 9 -47.85 12.91 -10.96
CA PHE A 9 -46.61 12.15 -11.07
C PHE A 9 -45.80 12.39 -9.81
N VAL A 10 -45.79 11.40 -8.92
CA VAL A 10 -44.74 11.28 -7.90
C VAL A 10 -43.54 10.72 -8.65
N PHE A 11 -42.53 11.54 -8.92
CA PHE A 11 -41.20 11.03 -9.22
C PHE A 11 -40.63 10.50 -7.91
N PHE A 12 -40.72 9.19 -7.71
CA PHE A 12 -39.76 8.51 -6.85
C PHE A 12 -38.44 8.53 -7.62
N SER A 13 -37.50 9.40 -7.23
CA SER A 13 -36.10 9.14 -7.50
C SER A 13 -35.73 7.94 -6.63
N LEU A 14 -35.84 6.74 -7.20
CA LEU A 14 -35.13 5.58 -6.68
C LEU A 14 -33.64 5.86 -6.97
N SER A 15 -32.98 6.59 -6.09
CA SER A 15 -31.52 6.51 -5.96
C SER A 15 -31.24 5.17 -5.30
N VAL A 16 -31.29 4.11 -6.11
CA VAL A 16 -30.68 2.84 -5.71
C VAL A 16 -29.19 3.06 -5.92
N PHE A 17 -28.49 3.31 -4.82
CA PHE A 17 -27.05 3.06 -4.78
C PHE A 17 -26.86 1.57 -5.04
N TYR A 18 -26.63 1.18 -6.29
CA TYR A 18 -26.04 -0.11 -6.56
C TYR A 18 -24.55 0.06 -6.31
N SER A 19 -24.06 -0.44 -5.18
CA SER A 19 -22.66 -0.85 -5.10
C SER A 19 -22.39 -1.75 -6.31
N ALA A 20 -21.29 -1.54 -7.03
CA ALA A 20 -20.96 -2.39 -8.17
C ALA A 20 -21.01 -3.87 -7.72
N GLN A 21 -21.73 -4.71 -8.46
CA GLN A 21 -21.95 -6.12 -8.08
C GLN A 21 -21.40 -7.03 -9.18
N CYS A 22 -20.65 -8.05 -8.80
CA CYS A 22 -20.33 -9.16 -9.69
C CYS A 22 -21.10 -10.40 -9.23
N GLN A 23 -21.45 -11.29 -10.17
CA GLN A 23 -22.15 -12.54 -9.87
C GLN A 23 -21.61 -13.65 -10.77
N ILE A 24 -21.40 -14.83 -10.20
CA ILE A 24 -21.05 -16.05 -10.95
C ILE A 24 -22.27 -16.97 -11.03
N ASN A 25 -22.71 -17.26 -12.25
CA ASN A 25 -23.78 -18.23 -12.52
C ASN A 25 -23.21 -19.57 -12.98
N ILE A 26 -23.60 -20.66 -12.31
CA ILE A 26 -23.15 -22.03 -12.59
C ILE A 26 -24.15 -22.74 -13.50
N THR A 27 -23.67 -23.43 -14.54
CA THR A 27 -24.50 -24.34 -15.36
C THR A 27 -23.76 -25.65 -15.66
N PRO A 28 -24.32 -26.83 -15.30
CA PRO A 28 -25.55 -27.05 -14.54
C PRO A 28 -25.36 -26.75 -13.04
N THR A 29 -26.45 -26.48 -12.31
CA THR A 29 -26.40 -26.20 -10.85
C THR A 29 -26.21 -27.45 -9.97
N SER A 30 -26.18 -28.63 -10.57
CA SER A 30 -25.89 -29.92 -9.94
C SER A 30 -25.12 -30.77 -10.94
N PHE A 31 -23.97 -31.29 -10.53
CA PHE A 31 -23.02 -32.01 -11.37
C PHE A 31 -22.24 -33.05 -10.55
N CYS A 32 -21.68 -34.04 -11.23
CA CYS A 32 -20.82 -35.07 -10.65
C CYS A 32 -19.35 -34.64 -10.68
N ALA A 33 -18.49 -35.33 -9.93
CA ALA A 33 -17.05 -35.20 -10.10
C ALA A 33 -16.66 -35.50 -11.56
N GLY A 34 -15.89 -34.63 -12.20
CA GLY A 34 -15.45 -34.81 -13.58
C GLY A 34 -16.46 -34.40 -14.67
N ASP A 35 -17.64 -33.89 -14.29
CA ASP A 35 -18.57 -33.29 -15.25
C ASP A 35 -18.07 -31.89 -15.68
N THR A 36 -18.27 -31.53 -16.95
CA THR A 36 -18.02 -30.14 -17.40
C THR A 36 -19.06 -29.19 -16.82
N VAL A 37 -18.58 -28.13 -16.17
CA VAL A 37 -19.39 -27.04 -15.60
C VAL A 37 -19.01 -25.73 -16.29
N ILE A 38 -19.99 -24.92 -16.62
CA ILE A 38 -19.80 -23.57 -17.17
C ILE A 38 -20.03 -22.55 -16.07
N LEU A 39 -19.04 -21.69 -15.83
CA LEU A 39 -19.15 -20.53 -14.95
C LEU A 39 -19.31 -19.29 -15.81
N ASN A 40 -20.36 -18.51 -15.58
CA ASN A 40 -20.62 -17.26 -16.29
C ASN A 40 -20.55 -16.11 -15.29
N ALA A 41 -19.57 -15.24 -15.45
CA ALA A 41 -19.46 -14.00 -14.70
C ALA A 41 -20.35 -12.93 -15.35
N SER A 42 -21.09 -12.21 -14.53
CA SER A 42 -21.83 -11.02 -14.93
C SER A 42 -21.60 -9.93 -13.90
N ALA A 43 -21.00 -8.82 -14.31
CA ALA A 43 -20.86 -7.64 -13.47
C ALA A 43 -21.90 -6.59 -13.84
N LEU A 44 -22.63 -6.08 -12.85
CA LEU A 44 -23.39 -4.85 -12.92
C LEU A 44 -22.45 -3.72 -12.53
N ILE A 45 -21.85 -3.12 -13.56
CA ILE A 45 -20.93 -1.99 -13.40
C ILE A 45 -21.60 -0.77 -14.00
N GLU A 46 -21.56 0.35 -13.29
CA GLU A 46 -22.01 1.62 -13.81
C GLU A 46 -21.09 2.00 -14.98
N SER A 47 -21.66 2.01 -16.19
CA SER A 47 -20.94 2.31 -17.41
C SER A 47 -21.25 3.73 -17.84
N GLN A 48 -20.21 4.51 -18.13
CA GLN A 48 -20.31 5.82 -18.72
C GLN A 48 -19.86 5.71 -20.17
N GLU A 49 -20.70 6.18 -21.07
CA GLU A 49 -20.36 6.34 -22.47
C GLU A 49 -20.60 7.79 -22.86
N GLY A 50 -19.67 8.35 -23.62
CA GLY A 50 -19.74 9.74 -24.04
C GLY A 50 -18.59 10.10 -24.96
N THR A 51 -18.57 11.37 -25.32
CA THR A 51 -17.50 11.92 -26.14
C THR A 51 -17.17 13.29 -25.61
N ASN A 52 -15.94 13.46 -25.13
CA ASN A 52 -15.38 14.78 -24.91
C ASN A 52 -14.94 15.34 -26.28
N ASN A 53 -15.58 16.43 -26.69
CA ASN A 53 -15.35 17.08 -27.98
C ASN A 53 -14.87 18.52 -27.84
N SER A 54 -14.84 19.05 -26.62
CA SER A 54 -14.63 20.47 -26.39
C SER A 54 -13.98 20.72 -25.04
N SER A 55 -12.86 21.44 -25.05
CA SER A 55 -12.28 22.00 -23.83
C SER A 55 -12.30 23.52 -23.84
N LEU A 56 -12.08 24.12 -22.68
CA LEU A 56 -11.93 25.56 -22.57
C LEU A 56 -10.68 26.04 -23.32
N GLN A 57 -10.79 27.12 -24.09
CA GLN A 57 -9.66 27.84 -24.66
C GLN A 57 -9.54 29.25 -24.08
N PHE A 58 -8.39 29.53 -23.48
CA PHE A 58 -8.00 30.89 -23.07
C PHE A 58 -6.77 31.37 -23.85
N SER A 59 -6.75 32.68 -24.10
CA SER A 59 -5.64 33.38 -24.77
C SER A 59 -5.14 34.53 -23.91
N SER A 60 -4.05 35.20 -24.34
CA SER A 60 -3.52 36.35 -23.61
C SER A 60 -4.56 37.46 -23.47
N GLY A 61 -5.11 37.64 -22.27
CA GLY A 61 -6.14 38.63 -21.97
C GLY A 61 -7.46 38.03 -21.46
N ASN A 62 -7.69 36.73 -21.68
CA ASN A 62 -8.91 36.07 -21.25
C ASN A 62 -8.75 35.38 -19.90
N TYR A 63 -9.82 35.42 -19.11
CA TYR A 63 -9.92 34.80 -17.81
C TYR A 63 -11.38 34.41 -17.53
N MET A 64 -11.56 33.65 -16.46
CA MET A 64 -12.86 33.30 -15.94
C MET A 64 -12.95 33.60 -14.46
N ARG A 65 -14.20 33.68 -13.98
CA ARG A 65 -14.52 33.80 -12.56
C ARG A 65 -15.70 32.91 -12.23
N ILE A 66 -15.57 32.18 -11.16
CA ILE A 66 -16.64 31.41 -10.53
C ILE A 66 -16.93 32.12 -9.21
N PRO A 67 -18.14 32.67 -9.02
CA PRO A 67 -18.53 33.31 -7.78
C PRO A 67 -18.30 32.38 -6.60
N ILE A 68 -17.65 32.89 -5.55
CA ILE A 68 -17.48 32.11 -4.32
C ILE A 68 -18.84 31.88 -3.65
N SER A 69 -19.01 30.71 -3.05
CA SER A 69 -20.19 30.33 -2.27
C SER A 69 -19.76 29.60 -1.00
N ASP A 70 -20.66 29.47 -0.03
CA ASP A 70 -20.39 28.78 1.23
C ASP A 70 -19.90 27.33 1.03
N ALA A 71 -20.29 26.68 -0.08
CA ALA A 71 -19.86 25.33 -0.43
C ALA A 71 -18.45 25.28 -1.03
N LEU A 72 -17.87 26.41 -1.45
CA LEU A 72 -16.58 26.50 -2.11
C LEU A 72 -15.52 27.21 -1.24
N SER A 73 -15.77 27.31 0.07
CA SER A 73 -14.92 27.96 1.06
C SER A 73 -14.81 27.09 2.33
N ASP A 74 -13.83 27.39 3.19
CA ASP A 74 -13.65 26.76 4.51
C ASP A 74 -13.61 25.22 4.49
N PHE A 75 -12.86 24.64 3.55
CA PHE A 75 -12.72 23.19 3.42
C PHE A 75 -11.96 22.56 4.60
N GLU A 76 -12.58 21.60 5.28
CA GLU A 76 -11.90 20.71 6.24
C GLU A 76 -11.12 19.59 5.54
N GLN A 77 -11.60 19.19 4.37
CA GLN A 77 -10.95 18.30 3.41
C GLN A 77 -11.32 18.79 2.00
N VAL A 78 -10.43 18.63 1.04
CA VAL A 78 -10.74 19.00 -0.35
C VAL A 78 -9.95 18.19 -1.37
N THR A 79 -10.57 17.93 -2.51
CA THR A 79 -9.86 17.60 -3.75
C THR A 79 -10.23 18.63 -4.81
N ILE A 80 -9.24 19.32 -5.35
CA ILE A 80 -9.38 20.22 -6.50
C ILE A 80 -8.59 19.63 -7.64
N GLU A 81 -9.27 19.25 -8.72
CA GLU A 81 -8.64 18.57 -9.85
C GLU A 81 -9.16 19.08 -11.20
N PHE A 82 -8.30 19.03 -12.21
CA PHE A 82 -8.58 19.49 -13.58
C PHE A 82 -7.52 19.00 -14.56
N TRP A 83 -7.89 18.97 -15.85
CA TRP A 83 -6.93 18.82 -16.95
C TRP A 83 -6.40 20.19 -17.38
N TYR A 84 -5.11 20.30 -17.66
CA TYR A 84 -4.47 21.55 -18.06
C TYR A 84 -3.52 21.38 -19.24
N TYR A 85 -3.52 22.33 -20.17
CA TYR A 85 -2.65 22.36 -21.33
C TYR A 85 -2.05 23.76 -21.51
N GLN A 86 -0.73 23.88 -21.44
CA GLN A 86 -0.05 25.17 -21.56
C GLN A 86 0.55 25.39 -22.95
N ILE A 87 0.28 26.56 -23.56
CA ILE A 87 0.90 26.95 -24.85
C ILE A 87 2.00 27.99 -24.63
N SER A 88 1.74 29.01 -23.80
CA SER A 88 2.67 30.11 -23.56
C SER A 88 3.31 30.00 -22.19
N SER A 89 4.60 30.31 -22.09
CA SER A 89 5.31 30.44 -20.83
C SER A 89 5.06 31.79 -20.15
N GLY A 90 5.05 31.80 -18.82
CA GLY A 90 4.94 33.02 -18.03
C GLY A 90 4.59 32.69 -16.58
N GLU A 91 4.30 33.73 -15.81
CA GLU A 91 3.84 33.61 -14.43
C GLU A 91 2.35 33.97 -14.38
N GLU A 92 1.51 33.06 -13.93
CA GLU A 92 0.07 33.28 -13.78
C GLU A 92 -0.58 32.20 -12.90
N PHE A 93 -1.71 32.53 -12.27
CA PHE A 93 -2.55 31.51 -11.66
C PHE A 93 -3.31 30.72 -12.72
N ILE A 94 -3.22 29.39 -12.62
CA ILE A 94 -4.01 28.47 -13.42
C ILE A 94 -5.45 28.52 -12.92
N ILE A 95 -5.65 28.21 -11.64
CA ILE A 95 -6.90 28.36 -10.91
C ILE A 95 -6.61 28.76 -9.46
N ALA A 96 -7.29 29.78 -8.94
CA ALA A 96 -7.02 30.27 -7.60
C ALA A 96 -8.18 31.09 -7.01
N THR A 97 -8.22 31.18 -5.70
CA THR A 97 -8.85 32.27 -4.95
C THR A 97 -7.81 33.28 -4.42
N GLU A 98 -6.51 33.02 -4.62
CA GLU A 98 -5.43 33.63 -3.86
C GLU A 98 -5.18 35.13 -4.11
N TYR A 99 -5.32 36.00 -3.09
CA TYR A 99 -4.90 37.41 -3.13
C TYR A 99 -3.77 37.67 -2.11
N PHE A 100 -2.55 37.95 -2.57
CA PHE A 100 -1.40 38.27 -1.70
C PHE A 100 -1.17 37.25 -0.55
N ASN A 101 -0.88 35.98 -0.89
CA ASN A 101 -0.60 34.90 0.05
C ASN A 101 -1.77 34.51 0.96
N THR A 102 -2.99 34.82 0.55
CA THR A 102 -4.21 34.46 1.29
C THR A 102 -5.17 33.77 0.37
N GLY A 103 -5.96 32.81 0.83
CA GLY A 103 -6.69 31.86 -0.01
C GLY A 103 -5.83 30.68 -0.49
N TRP A 104 -6.20 30.11 -1.64
CA TRP A 104 -5.47 28.99 -2.27
C TRP A 104 -5.31 29.19 -3.78
N GLY A 105 -4.34 28.52 -4.40
CA GLY A 105 -4.16 28.60 -5.85
C GLY A 105 -3.13 27.66 -6.44
N PHE A 106 -3.43 27.12 -7.62
CA PHE A 106 -2.47 26.47 -8.50
C PHE A 106 -1.82 27.53 -9.38
N HIS A 107 -0.51 27.65 -9.25
CA HIS A 107 0.28 28.70 -9.85
C HIS A 107 1.30 28.11 -10.83
N ASN A 108 1.39 28.72 -12.01
CA ASN A 108 2.53 28.54 -12.87
C ASN A 108 3.57 29.62 -12.54
N GLU A 109 4.71 29.22 -11.98
CA GLU A 109 5.81 30.10 -11.59
C GLU A 109 6.93 30.08 -12.65
N ASN A 110 7.63 31.20 -12.87
CA ASN A 110 8.75 31.23 -13.83
C ASN A 110 9.90 30.29 -13.37
N PRO A 111 10.42 29.36 -14.20
CA PRO A 111 10.30 29.26 -15.67
C PRO A 111 9.35 28.19 -16.22
N ASN A 112 8.15 28.03 -15.65
CA ASN A 112 7.08 27.05 -15.94
C ASN A 112 6.97 25.93 -14.91
N ILE A 113 6.88 26.30 -13.64
CA ILE A 113 6.93 25.39 -12.50
C ILE A 113 5.57 25.38 -11.81
N LEU A 114 4.98 24.19 -11.68
CA LEU A 114 3.68 24.02 -11.03
C LEU A 114 3.83 24.12 -9.51
N GLN A 115 3.00 24.93 -8.89
CA GLN A 115 2.94 25.08 -7.44
C GLN A 115 1.50 25.10 -6.96
N TRP A 116 1.23 24.47 -5.82
CA TRP A 116 -0.02 24.66 -5.09
C TRP A 116 0.25 25.49 -3.83
N ARG A 117 -0.46 26.61 -3.69
CA ARG A 117 -0.33 27.56 -2.59
C ARG A 117 -1.58 27.51 -1.74
N VAL A 118 -1.40 27.49 -0.42
CA VAL A 118 -2.48 27.46 0.57
C VAL A 118 -2.14 28.40 1.72
N GLU A 119 -3.04 29.32 2.07
CA GLU A 119 -2.87 30.23 3.20
C GLU A 119 -2.65 29.46 4.51
N GLY A 120 -1.63 29.85 5.27
CA GLY A 120 -1.26 29.16 6.51
C GLY A 120 -0.52 27.83 6.28
N GLY A 121 -0.53 27.29 5.06
CA GLY A 121 0.25 26.14 4.62
C GLY A 121 1.58 26.56 3.96
N PRO A 122 2.20 25.65 3.20
CA PRO A 122 3.40 25.97 2.44
C PRO A 122 3.13 27.09 1.43
N TYR A 123 4.10 28.01 1.35
CA TYR A 123 4.10 29.08 0.35
C TYR A 123 4.14 28.52 -1.09
N SER A 124 4.67 27.30 -1.28
CA SER A 124 4.89 26.70 -2.59
C SER A 124 5.01 25.18 -2.48
N LEU A 125 3.88 24.46 -2.39
CA LEU A 125 3.88 23.00 -2.47
C LEU A 125 4.14 22.58 -3.91
N GLY A 126 4.99 21.58 -4.12
CA GLY A 126 5.45 21.19 -5.46
C GLY A 126 6.72 21.91 -5.90
N GLY A 127 6.88 23.20 -5.58
CA GLY A 127 8.13 23.95 -5.80
C GLY A 127 8.77 23.62 -7.16
N SER A 128 10.08 23.39 -7.21
CA SER A 128 10.82 22.99 -8.43
C SER A 128 10.65 21.53 -8.86
N ASN A 129 9.73 20.76 -8.28
CA ASN A 129 9.62 19.31 -8.50
C ASN A 129 8.92 18.96 -9.82
N PHE A 130 8.09 19.85 -10.36
CA PHE A 130 7.39 19.62 -11.62
C PHE A 130 7.45 20.83 -12.55
N SER A 131 7.99 20.61 -13.75
CA SER A 131 7.99 21.60 -14.83
C SER A 131 6.81 21.31 -15.75
N ILE A 132 5.90 22.27 -15.90
CA ILE A 132 4.73 22.15 -16.76
C ILE A 132 5.21 22.02 -18.22
N PRO A 133 4.88 20.92 -18.92
CA PRO A 133 5.23 20.77 -20.33
C PRO A 133 4.42 21.75 -21.18
N ASN A 134 5.05 22.30 -22.22
CA ASN A 134 4.31 23.08 -23.21
C ASN A 134 3.75 22.13 -24.27
N ASN A 135 2.52 22.38 -24.68
CA ASN A 135 1.80 21.69 -25.73
C ASN A 135 1.47 20.21 -25.41
N GLU A 136 1.24 19.90 -24.13
CA GLU A 136 0.86 18.59 -23.64
C GLU A 136 -0.21 18.74 -22.55
N TRP A 137 -1.15 17.80 -22.50
CA TRP A 137 -2.16 17.73 -21.45
C TRP A 137 -1.55 17.08 -20.21
N ILE A 138 -1.84 17.67 -19.05
CA ILE A 138 -1.57 17.05 -17.75
C ILE A 138 -2.85 17.05 -16.92
N HIS A 139 -3.04 16.03 -16.09
CA HIS A 139 -4.02 16.06 -15.02
C HIS A 139 -3.36 16.58 -13.74
N VAL A 140 -4.00 17.53 -13.06
CA VAL A 140 -3.50 18.10 -11.81
C VAL A 140 -4.54 17.87 -10.73
N ALA A 141 -4.11 17.39 -9.56
CA ALA A 141 -4.95 17.28 -8.37
C ALA A 141 -4.23 17.79 -7.12
N GLY A 142 -4.83 18.73 -6.40
CA GLY A 142 -4.45 19.10 -5.04
C GLY A 142 -5.43 18.48 -4.05
N VAL A 143 -4.92 17.70 -3.11
CA VAL A 143 -5.69 16.94 -2.14
C VAL A 143 -5.33 17.37 -0.73
N TYR A 144 -6.34 17.56 0.12
CA TYR A 144 -6.19 17.80 1.55
C TYR A 144 -7.11 16.87 2.33
N ASP A 145 -6.55 16.10 3.26
CA ASP A 145 -7.27 15.07 4.03
C ASP A 145 -7.44 15.44 5.52
N SER A 146 -7.40 16.73 5.85
CA SER A 146 -7.36 17.31 7.21
C SER A 146 -6.02 17.22 7.95
N GLN A 147 -5.03 16.50 7.41
CA GLN A 147 -3.72 16.31 8.04
C GLN A 147 -2.54 16.66 7.11
N GLU A 148 -2.72 16.44 5.81
CA GLU A 148 -1.65 16.57 4.81
C GLU A 148 -2.18 17.13 3.49
N LEU A 149 -1.44 18.08 2.92
CA LEU A 149 -1.61 18.54 1.55
C LEU A 149 -0.80 17.64 0.61
N ARG A 150 -1.38 17.23 -0.50
CA ARG A 150 -0.72 16.43 -1.55
C ARG A 150 -0.99 17.04 -2.92
N LEU A 151 0.06 17.16 -3.72
CA LEU A 151 -0.02 17.60 -5.12
C LEU A 151 0.30 16.42 -6.02
N TYR A 152 -0.63 16.07 -6.91
CA TYR A 152 -0.47 15.02 -7.91
C TYR A 152 -0.45 15.62 -9.32
N VAL A 153 0.37 15.03 -10.19
CA VAL A 153 0.34 15.29 -11.64
C VAL A 153 0.34 13.98 -12.40
N ASP A 154 -0.60 13.84 -13.34
CA ASP A 154 -0.88 12.60 -14.07
C ASP A 154 -1.05 11.40 -13.14
N GLY A 155 -1.68 11.66 -11.98
CA GLY A 155 -1.93 10.69 -10.93
C GLY A 155 -0.71 10.30 -10.08
N ASN A 156 0.47 10.87 -10.32
CA ASN A 156 1.68 10.62 -9.52
C ASN A 156 1.89 11.70 -8.45
N LEU A 157 2.24 11.31 -7.22
CA LEU A 157 2.55 12.24 -6.13
C LEU A 157 3.81 13.05 -6.43
N ILE A 158 3.68 14.37 -6.53
CA ILE A 158 4.77 15.32 -6.80
C ILE A 158 5.35 15.91 -5.51
N ALA A 159 4.50 16.21 -4.53
CA ALA A 159 4.89 16.73 -3.24
C ALA A 159 3.78 16.55 -2.21
N SER A 160 4.16 16.40 -0.94
CA SER A 160 3.24 16.48 0.18
C SER A 160 3.83 17.28 1.34
N GLU A 161 2.97 17.85 2.17
CA GLU A 161 3.36 18.55 3.39
C GLU A 161 2.25 18.51 4.44
N ALA A 162 2.63 18.27 5.70
CA ALA A 162 1.69 18.28 6.81
C ALA A 162 1.06 19.68 6.97
N TYR A 163 -0.26 19.72 7.07
CA TYR A 163 -1.02 20.96 7.23
C TYR A 163 -2.23 20.70 8.11
N THR A 164 -2.50 21.64 9.02
CA THR A 164 -3.68 21.57 9.90
C THR A 164 -4.41 22.89 9.83
N GLY A 165 -5.72 22.84 9.63
CA GLY A 165 -6.56 24.02 9.50
C GLY A 165 -7.51 23.88 8.32
N THR A 166 -8.36 24.87 8.13
CA THR A 166 -9.26 24.90 6.97
C THR A 166 -8.56 25.53 5.76
N ILE A 167 -8.87 25.07 4.56
CA ILE A 167 -8.49 25.76 3.33
C ILE A 167 -9.65 26.65 2.91
N SER A 168 -9.46 27.96 2.98
CA SER A 168 -10.52 28.92 2.66
C SER A 168 -10.15 29.80 1.47
N ASP A 169 -11.12 30.55 0.96
CA ASP A 169 -10.90 31.52 -0.09
C ASP A 169 -10.23 32.80 0.45
N SER A 170 -9.83 33.69 -0.44
CA SER A 170 -9.16 34.93 -0.04
C SER A 170 -10.13 36.03 0.40
N ARG A 171 -10.93 35.78 1.45
CA ARG A 171 -11.82 36.76 2.10
C ARG A 171 -12.91 37.28 1.17
N ASN A 172 -13.72 36.36 0.65
CA ASN A 172 -14.81 36.54 -0.30
C ASN A 172 -14.35 36.94 -1.72
N GLU A 173 -13.28 36.30 -2.20
CA GLU A 173 -12.80 36.45 -3.58
C GLU A 173 -13.30 35.30 -4.46
N ASP A 174 -13.71 35.61 -5.68
CA ASP A 174 -14.13 34.62 -6.68
C ASP A 174 -12.99 33.63 -6.96
N ILE A 175 -13.32 32.38 -7.29
CA ILE A 175 -12.35 31.47 -7.92
C ILE A 175 -12.09 31.98 -9.34
N VAL A 176 -10.84 32.22 -9.69
CA VAL A 176 -10.43 32.74 -10.99
C VAL A 176 -9.60 31.73 -11.75
N VAL A 177 -9.73 31.73 -13.08
CA VAL A 177 -8.90 30.94 -13.99
C VAL A 177 -8.12 31.87 -14.91
N ASN A 178 -6.82 31.59 -15.10
CA ASN A 178 -5.90 32.36 -15.95
C ASN A 178 -5.81 33.86 -15.58
N ARG A 179 -5.77 34.17 -14.28
CA ARG A 179 -5.80 35.56 -13.78
C ARG A 179 -5.30 35.71 -12.34
N HIS A 180 -4.53 36.76 -12.07
CA HIS A 180 -4.36 37.32 -10.72
C HIS A 180 -5.60 38.09 -10.22
N VAL A 181 -5.95 37.90 -8.95
CA VAL A 181 -7.07 38.62 -8.30
C VAL A 181 -6.72 40.04 -7.83
N TRP A 182 -5.44 40.44 -7.70
CA TRP A 182 -5.11 41.78 -7.19
C TRP A 182 -5.35 42.96 -8.14
N ALA A 183 -5.74 44.09 -7.56
CA ALA A 183 -6.29 45.27 -8.25
C ALA A 183 -5.30 46.06 -9.15
N SER A 184 -4.00 45.78 -9.15
CA SER A 184 -3.01 46.54 -9.95
C SER A 184 -2.97 46.17 -11.45
N GLY A 185 -3.69 45.13 -11.87
CA GLY A 185 -4.11 44.96 -13.27
C GLY A 185 -3.07 44.46 -14.28
N SER A 186 -1.83 44.13 -13.88
CA SER A 186 -0.90 43.42 -14.75
C SER A 186 -0.98 41.93 -14.47
N SER A 187 -1.73 41.21 -15.30
CA SER A 187 -1.76 39.76 -15.37
C SER A 187 -1.19 39.37 -16.72
N SER A 188 -0.28 38.39 -16.74
CA SER A 188 0.40 37.97 -17.96
C SER A 188 -0.59 37.29 -18.92
N ARG A 189 -1.63 36.64 -18.35
CA ARG A 189 -2.62 35.74 -18.97
C ARG A 189 -1.96 34.83 -19.97
N LEU A 190 -1.85 33.56 -19.61
CA LEU A 190 -1.29 32.57 -20.49
C LEU A 190 -2.30 32.20 -21.58
N SER A 191 -1.82 31.51 -22.60
CA SER A 191 -2.63 30.84 -23.60
C SER A 191 -2.55 29.33 -23.36
N GLY A 192 -3.68 28.65 -23.49
CA GLY A 192 -3.78 27.23 -23.14
C GLY A 192 -5.22 26.74 -23.13
N TYR A 193 -5.37 25.52 -22.60
CA TYR A 193 -6.65 24.83 -22.44
C TYR A 193 -6.82 24.33 -21.01
N LEU A 194 -8.07 24.17 -20.59
CA LEU A 194 -8.44 23.58 -19.30
C LEU A 194 -9.70 22.75 -19.51
N ASP A 195 -9.76 21.59 -18.86
CA ASP A 195 -10.92 20.71 -18.95
C ASP A 195 -11.27 20.09 -17.60
N GLU A 196 -12.53 19.68 -17.43
CA GLU A 196 -13.02 18.91 -16.28
C GLU A 196 -12.57 19.45 -14.91
N LEU A 197 -12.95 20.68 -14.57
CA LEU A 197 -12.65 21.19 -13.23
C LEU A 197 -13.64 20.60 -12.23
N ARG A 198 -13.14 19.86 -11.24
CA ARG A 198 -13.93 19.36 -10.11
C ARG A 198 -13.35 19.83 -8.78
N ILE A 199 -14.24 20.26 -7.88
CA ILE A 199 -13.96 20.54 -6.47
C ILE A 199 -14.84 19.62 -5.62
N SER A 200 -14.23 18.86 -4.71
CA SER A 200 -14.92 17.90 -3.85
C SER A 200 -14.58 18.11 -2.39
N GLY A 201 -15.54 17.88 -1.49
CA GLY A 201 -15.41 18.09 -0.05
C GLY A 201 -14.70 16.96 0.72
N ILE A 202 -13.99 16.09 0.00
CA ILE A 202 -13.25 14.94 0.54
C ILE A 202 -11.87 14.85 -0.11
N ALA A 203 -10.94 14.15 0.53
CA ALA A 203 -9.75 13.64 -0.13
C ALA A 203 -10.11 12.42 -0.98
N ARG A 204 -10.11 12.57 -2.31
CA ARG A 204 -10.44 11.47 -3.25
C ARG A 204 -9.27 10.51 -3.46
N TYR A 205 -8.04 10.95 -3.21
CA TYR A 205 -6.82 10.19 -3.50
C TYR A 205 -5.87 10.22 -2.30
N ASN A 206 -5.38 9.06 -1.90
CA ASN A 206 -4.37 8.91 -0.84
C ASN A 206 -3.03 8.40 -1.37
N ASP A 207 -3.04 7.74 -2.53
CA ASP A 207 -1.88 7.17 -3.21
C ASP A 207 -1.86 7.60 -4.68
N ASN A 208 -0.87 7.13 -5.44
CA ASN A 208 -0.86 7.30 -6.89
C ASN A 208 -2.11 6.68 -7.53
N PHE A 209 -2.66 7.32 -8.56
CA PHE A 209 -3.86 6.88 -9.27
C PHE A 209 -3.71 7.02 -10.78
N THR A 210 -4.67 6.49 -11.54
CA THR A 210 -4.78 6.79 -12.97
C THR A 210 -5.85 7.87 -13.16
N PRO A 211 -5.51 9.04 -13.72
CA PRO A 211 -6.49 10.08 -13.99
C PRO A 211 -7.66 9.56 -14.85
N PRO A 212 -8.91 9.88 -14.51
CA PRO A 212 -10.05 9.47 -15.34
C PRO A 212 -9.99 10.11 -16.73
N GLU A 213 -10.10 9.27 -17.76
CA GLU A 213 -10.25 9.67 -19.18
C GLU A 213 -11.72 9.60 -19.63
N TYR A 214 -12.61 10.12 -18.79
CA TYR A 214 -14.05 10.23 -19.02
C TYR A 214 -14.59 11.44 -18.24
N ASP A 215 -15.76 11.94 -18.65
CA ASP A 215 -16.37 13.11 -18.01
C ASP A 215 -16.66 12.81 -16.54
N PHE A 216 -16.22 13.70 -15.65
CA PHE A 216 -16.43 13.53 -14.22
C PHE A 216 -17.93 13.56 -13.91
N VAL A 217 -18.39 12.58 -13.13
CA VAL A 217 -19.77 12.58 -12.65
C VAL A 217 -19.86 13.23 -11.27
N SER A 218 -20.87 14.06 -11.10
CA SER A 218 -21.22 14.63 -9.80
C SER A 218 -21.76 13.53 -8.88
N ASP A 219 -21.15 13.42 -7.70
CA ASP A 219 -21.62 12.59 -6.59
C ASP A 219 -21.96 13.48 -5.38
N GLU A 220 -22.35 12.87 -4.27
CA GLU A 220 -22.73 13.59 -3.04
C GLU A 220 -21.60 14.44 -2.43
N GLN A 221 -20.35 14.20 -2.84
CA GLN A 221 -19.16 14.89 -2.35
C GLN A 221 -18.66 15.98 -3.32
N THR A 222 -19.22 16.06 -4.53
CA THR A 222 -18.87 17.08 -5.54
C THR A 222 -19.52 18.42 -5.20
N LEU A 223 -18.69 19.44 -4.92
CA LEU A 223 -19.11 20.79 -4.52
C LEU A 223 -19.15 21.78 -5.71
N GLY A 224 -18.41 21.45 -6.77
CA GLY A 224 -18.39 22.20 -8.03
C GLY A 224 -17.85 21.32 -9.16
N LEU A 225 -18.48 21.39 -10.34
CA LEU A 225 -18.09 20.62 -11.52
C LEU A 225 -18.34 21.43 -12.79
N TRP A 226 -17.27 21.73 -13.54
CA TRP A 226 -17.34 22.45 -14.81
C TRP A 226 -16.64 21.65 -15.90
N HIS A 227 -17.42 21.13 -16.85
CA HIS A 227 -16.93 20.34 -17.98
C HIS A 227 -16.22 21.17 -19.05
N PHE A 228 -16.59 22.44 -19.21
CA PHE A 228 -16.09 23.35 -20.25
C PHE A 228 -16.43 22.97 -21.71
N ASP A 229 -17.41 22.09 -21.91
CA ASP A 229 -17.92 21.72 -23.23
C ASP A 229 -18.75 22.80 -23.96
N ASP A 230 -19.42 23.68 -23.21
CA ASP A 230 -20.27 24.73 -23.75
C ASP A 230 -20.12 26.05 -22.97
N LEU A 231 -20.07 27.15 -23.72
CA LEU A 231 -19.95 28.52 -23.20
C LEU A 231 -21.14 29.37 -23.62
N SER A 232 -22.35 28.87 -23.41
CA SER A 232 -23.58 29.56 -23.78
C SER A 232 -23.66 30.95 -23.09
N GLY A 233 -23.56 32.02 -23.89
CA GLY A 233 -23.62 33.40 -23.37
C GLY A 233 -22.49 33.80 -22.42
N ASN A 234 -21.28 33.23 -22.57
CA ASN A 234 -20.12 33.40 -21.68
C ASN A 234 -20.30 32.80 -20.27
N MET A 235 -21.34 31.99 -20.05
CA MET A 235 -21.57 31.27 -18.80
C MET A 235 -20.83 29.94 -18.81
N LEU A 236 -20.34 29.55 -17.64
CA LEU A 236 -19.79 28.23 -17.38
C LEU A 236 -20.78 27.46 -16.51
N SER A 237 -21.36 26.39 -17.07
CA SER A 237 -22.32 25.56 -16.32
C SER A 237 -21.61 24.85 -15.17
N ASP A 238 -22.30 24.80 -14.03
CA ASP A 238 -21.87 24.03 -12.88
C ASP A 238 -22.83 22.85 -12.76
N ASP A 239 -22.30 21.65 -12.97
CA ASP A 239 -23.07 20.41 -13.05
C ASP A 239 -23.02 19.63 -11.73
N SER A 240 -22.46 20.22 -10.66
CA SER A 240 -22.48 19.67 -9.30
C SER A 240 -23.85 19.73 -8.61
N GLY A 241 -24.79 20.52 -9.16
CA GLY A 241 -26.09 20.81 -8.55
C GLY A 241 -26.09 21.99 -7.57
N PHE A 242 -24.94 22.60 -7.25
CA PHE A 242 -24.85 23.78 -6.40
C PHE A 242 -25.12 25.10 -7.15
N ASN A 243 -25.17 25.09 -8.48
CA ASN A 243 -25.42 26.25 -9.34
C ASN A 243 -24.35 27.37 -9.18
N ASN A 244 -23.11 26.98 -8.91
CA ASN A 244 -21.93 27.86 -8.86
C ASN A 244 -21.47 28.23 -10.29
N HIS A 245 -22.38 28.74 -11.13
CA HIS A 245 -22.07 29.03 -12.52
C HIS A 245 -20.99 30.12 -12.66
N GLY A 246 -19.99 29.87 -13.50
CA GLY A 246 -18.93 30.83 -13.79
C GLY A 246 -19.31 31.81 -14.90
N GLN A 247 -18.50 32.86 -15.03
CA GLN A 247 -18.55 33.85 -16.10
C GLN A 247 -17.16 34.05 -16.71
N SER A 248 -17.11 34.19 -18.04
CA SER A 248 -15.88 34.52 -18.75
C SER A 248 -15.89 35.94 -19.30
N ASN A 249 -14.70 36.49 -19.56
CA ASN A 249 -14.53 37.77 -20.26
C ASN A 249 -14.27 37.61 -21.77
N GLY A 250 -14.64 36.46 -22.36
CA GLY A 250 -14.41 36.14 -23.77
C GLY A 250 -13.40 35.01 -24.01
N VAL A 251 -13.39 34.00 -23.14
CA VAL A 251 -12.78 32.69 -23.46
C VAL A 251 -13.59 32.00 -24.57
N GLY A 252 -12.97 31.07 -25.30
CA GLY A 252 -13.62 30.24 -26.31
C GLY A 252 -13.60 28.76 -25.91
N THR A 253 -14.06 27.90 -26.81
CA THR A 253 -13.86 26.45 -26.73
C THR A 253 -13.03 25.95 -27.91
N THR A 254 -12.41 24.78 -27.77
CA THR A 254 -11.60 24.14 -28.81
C THR A 254 -11.85 22.63 -28.83
N SER A 255 -11.64 21.97 -29.97
CA SER A 255 -11.69 20.51 -30.08
C SER A 255 -10.38 19.82 -29.69
N ASN A 256 -9.45 20.54 -29.05
CA ASN A 256 -8.26 19.93 -28.46
C ASN A 256 -8.64 19.54 -27.04
N VAL A 257 -8.71 18.25 -26.77
CA VAL A 257 -9.28 17.67 -25.55
C VAL A 257 -8.30 16.66 -24.95
N PRO A 258 -8.30 16.46 -23.62
CA PRO A 258 -7.41 15.52 -22.94
C PRO A 258 -7.73 14.05 -23.27
N TYR A 259 -9.00 13.75 -23.55
CA TYR A 259 -9.50 12.46 -23.99
C TYR A 259 -10.68 12.69 -24.96
N SER A 260 -11.09 11.67 -25.72
CA SER A 260 -12.10 11.82 -26.79
C SER A 260 -13.34 10.95 -26.56
N ASP A 261 -13.59 9.95 -27.41
CA ASP A 261 -14.65 8.97 -27.17
C ASP A 261 -14.27 8.07 -26.00
N TYR A 262 -15.17 7.93 -25.04
CA TYR A 262 -14.98 7.04 -23.90
C TYR A 262 -16.20 6.13 -23.72
N ASN A 263 -15.92 4.89 -23.35
CA ASN A 263 -16.92 3.93 -22.94
C ASN A 263 -16.32 3.05 -21.84
N THR A 264 -16.66 3.33 -20.59
CA THR A 264 -16.08 2.60 -19.46
C THR A 264 -16.53 1.12 -19.46
N ALA A 265 -17.70 0.77 -20.02
CA ALA A 265 -18.07 -0.64 -20.21
C ALA A 265 -17.13 -1.42 -21.16
N SER A 266 -16.37 -0.73 -22.01
CA SER A 266 -15.42 -1.36 -22.94
C SER A 266 -14.07 -1.67 -22.29
N ASN A 267 -13.81 -1.09 -21.12
CA ASN A 267 -12.62 -1.34 -20.31
C ASN A 267 -12.88 -2.41 -19.24
N VAL A 268 -13.99 -3.14 -19.35
CA VAL A 268 -14.32 -4.24 -18.44
C VAL A 268 -13.49 -5.47 -18.79
N SER A 269 -12.49 -5.77 -17.98
CA SER A 269 -11.70 -7.00 -18.08
C SER A 269 -12.24 -8.04 -17.10
N TYR A 270 -12.13 -9.31 -17.45
CA TYR A 270 -12.38 -10.44 -16.55
C TYR A 270 -11.07 -11.19 -16.41
N VAL A 271 -10.72 -11.57 -15.20
CA VAL A 271 -9.60 -12.49 -14.93
C VAL A 271 -10.10 -13.52 -13.94
N TRP A 272 -10.31 -14.74 -14.41
CA TRP A 272 -10.66 -15.85 -13.55
C TRP A 272 -9.42 -16.37 -12.82
N SER A 273 -9.63 -17.05 -11.68
CA SER A 273 -8.55 -17.68 -10.91
C SER A 273 -7.71 -18.69 -11.69
N ASN A 274 -8.18 -19.17 -12.83
CA ASN A 274 -7.43 -20.03 -13.75
C ASN A 274 -6.74 -19.27 -14.91
N GLY A 275 -6.69 -17.94 -14.84
CA GLY A 275 -6.07 -17.06 -15.84
C GLY A 275 -6.90 -16.81 -17.10
N GLU A 276 -8.07 -17.43 -17.24
CA GLU A 276 -8.95 -17.17 -18.37
C GLU A 276 -9.55 -15.76 -18.29
N THR A 277 -9.75 -15.15 -19.44
CA THR A 277 -10.16 -13.73 -19.53
C THR A 277 -11.54 -13.50 -20.14
N GLN A 278 -12.27 -14.58 -20.40
CA GLN A 278 -13.60 -14.50 -21.00
C GLN A 278 -14.67 -14.34 -19.93
N THR A 279 -15.84 -13.82 -20.31
CA THR A 279 -17.00 -13.71 -19.40
C THR A 279 -17.55 -15.07 -18.95
N ALA A 280 -17.18 -16.16 -19.64
CA ALA A 280 -17.58 -17.52 -19.30
C ALA A 280 -16.43 -18.50 -19.51
N ILE A 281 -16.24 -19.40 -18.54
CA ILE A 281 -15.20 -20.44 -18.57
C ILE A 281 -15.81 -21.83 -18.41
N GLN A 282 -15.12 -22.83 -18.95
CA GLN A 282 -15.44 -24.24 -18.75
C GLN A 282 -14.45 -24.87 -17.78
N VAL A 283 -14.98 -25.55 -16.76
CA VAL A 283 -14.18 -26.17 -15.71
C VAL A 283 -14.66 -27.60 -15.46
N VAL A 284 -13.79 -28.43 -14.90
CA VAL A 284 -14.07 -29.86 -14.62
C VAL A 284 -13.72 -30.16 -13.17
N PRO A 285 -14.59 -29.81 -12.21
CA PRO A 285 -14.28 -29.98 -10.79
C PRO A 285 -14.33 -31.46 -10.39
N ILE A 286 -13.27 -31.92 -9.71
CA ILE A 286 -13.14 -33.30 -9.21
C ILE A 286 -13.32 -33.40 -7.70
N ASP A 287 -13.19 -32.27 -7.00
CA ASP A 287 -13.42 -32.09 -5.58
C ASP A 287 -14.06 -30.71 -5.31
N GLN A 288 -14.13 -30.31 -4.05
CA GLN A 288 -14.61 -28.98 -3.69
C GLN A 288 -13.56 -27.93 -4.08
N SER A 289 -13.78 -27.22 -5.18
CA SER A 289 -12.81 -26.25 -5.71
C SER A 289 -13.40 -24.83 -5.78
N PRO A 290 -12.71 -23.81 -5.25
CA PRO A 290 -13.11 -22.41 -5.42
C PRO A 290 -12.73 -21.89 -6.81
N TYR A 291 -13.53 -20.97 -7.33
CA TYR A 291 -13.24 -20.16 -8.52
C TYR A 291 -13.58 -18.71 -8.20
N SER A 292 -12.64 -17.80 -8.43
CA SER A 292 -12.89 -16.36 -8.35
C SER A 292 -12.79 -15.72 -9.72
N VAL A 293 -13.43 -14.57 -9.87
CA VAL A 293 -13.31 -13.70 -11.02
C VAL A 293 -13.08 -12.28 -10.53
N VAL A 294 -11.98 -11.69 -10.98
CA VAL A 294 -11.71 -10.27 -10.83
C VAL A 294 -12.24 -9.56 -12.06
N VAL A 295 -13.03 -8.51 -11.84
CA VAL A 295 -13.56 -7.66 -12.88
C VAL A 295 -13.07 -6.24 -12.66
N GLU A 296 -12.27 -5.73 -13.60
CA GLU A 296 -11.76 -4.36 -13.54
C GLU A 296 -12.53 -3.47 -14.51
N ASN A 297 -12.84 -2.25 -14.11
CA ASN A 297 -13.38 -1.21 -14.97
C ASN A 297 -12.85 0.17 -14.58
N GLY A 298 -11.99 0.76 -15.41
CA GLY A 298 -11.63 2.18 -15.30
C GLY A 298 -11.11 2.61 -13.92
N GLY A 299 -10.36 1.72 -13.25
CA GLY A 299 -9.82 1.93 -11.89
C GLY A 299 -10.66 1.36 -10.74
N THR A 300 -11.85 0.83 -11.01
CA THR A 300 -12.66 0.08 -10.02
C THR A 300 -12.43 -1.42 -10.20
N THR A 301 -12.13 -2.12 -9.11
CA THR A 301 -11.94 -3.58 -9.11
C THR A 301 -13.01 -4.25 -8.25
N ILE A 302 -13.67 -5.27 -8.79
CA ILE A 302 -14.69 -6.07 -8.11
C ILE A 302 -14.28 -7.53 -8.20
N GLU A 303 -14.29 -8.23 -7.07
CA GLU A 303 -14.04 -9.67 -7.03
C GLU A 303 -15.29 -10.41 -6.57
N GLU A 304 -15.54 -11.56 -7.17
CA GLU A 304 -16.58 -12.50 -6.75
C GLU A 304 -16.03 -13.92 -6.74
N THR A 305 -16.40 -14.72 -5.74
CA THR A 305 -15.88 -16.08 -5.54
C THR A 305 -17.03 -17.07 -5.38
N ILE A 306 -16.90 -18.22 -6.04
CA ILE A 306 -17.84 -19.34 -5.92
C ILE A 306 -17.12 -20.64 -5.60
N VAL A 307 -17.75 -21.50 -4.80
CA VAL A 307 -17.22 -22.83 -4.49
C VAL A 307 -18.05 -23.89 -5.19
N LEU A 308 -17.43 -24.64 -6.10
CA LEU A 308 -18.06 -25.76 -6.77
C LEU A 308 -18.04 -26.99 -5.85
N ASN A 309 -19.20 -27.63 -5.69
CA ASN A 309 -19.37 -28.81 -4.84
C ASN A 309 -19.89 -29.99 -5.69
N PRO A 310 -19.01 -30.70 -6.41
CA PRO A 310 -19.41 -31.85 -7.22
C PRO A 310 -19.95 -33.00 -6.37
N ASN A 311 -20.96 -33.70 -6.86
CA ASN A 311 -21.51 -34.87 -6.18
C ASN A 311 -20.62 -36.10 -6.38
N MET A 312 -19.91 -36.48 -5.31
CA MET A 312 -19.02 -37.65 -5.27
C MET A 312 -19.76 -39.00 -5.36
N THR A 313 -21.05 -39.04 -5.03
CA THR A 313 -21.81 -40.31 -4.98
C THR A 313 -22.29 -40.79 -6.35
N CYS A 314 -22.19 -39.95 -7.38
CA CYS A 314 -22.69 -40.25 -8.72
C CYS A 314 -21.75 -41.14 -9.55
N CYS A 315 -20.50 -41.37 -9.13
CA CYS A 315 -19.53 -42.19 -9.86
C CYS A 315 -18.68 -43.09 -8.93
N PRO A 316 -19.26 -44.14 -8.31
CA PRO A 316 -18.49 -45.09 -7.51
C PRO A 316 -17.93 -46.23 -8.39
N GLY A 317 -16.70 -46.08 -8.91
CA GLY A 317 -15.98 -47.20 -9.52
C GLY A 317 -14.88 -46.89 -10.54
N PRO A 318 -14.23 -47.92 -11.11
CA PRO A 318 -13.04 -47.79 -11.97
C PRO A 318 -13.22 -46.96 -13.24
N GLY A 319 -14.45 -46.81 -13.74
CA GLY A 319 -14.75 -46.01 -14.93
C GLY A 319 -14.82 -44.50 -14.67
N CYS A 320 -14.55 -44.08 -13.44
CA CYS A 320 -14.59 -42.68 -12.99
C CYS A 320 -13.19 -42.09 -12.82
N CYS A 321 -12.14 -42.90 -13.00
CA CYS A 321 -10.76 -42.46 -12.89
C CYS A 321 -10.26 -41.98 -14.25
N LEU A 322 -9.56 -40.85 -14.23
CA LEU A 322 -8.87 -40.32 -15.40
C LEU A 322 -7.71 -41.25 -15.80
N ASP A 323 -7.22 -41.06 -17.02
CA ASP A 323 -6.03 -41.78 -17.48
C ASP A 323 -4.85 -41.50 -16.52
N GLY A 324 -4.08 -42.53 -16.18
CA GLY A 324 -3.03 -42.44 -15.15
C GLY A 324 -3.49 -42.72 -13.70
N GLN A 325 -4.80 -42.85 -13.45
CA GLN A 325 -5.36 -43.19 -12.14
C GLN A 325 -6.02 -44.58 -12.11
N THR A 326 -6.12 -45.17 -10.91
CA THR A 326 -6.93 -46.38 -10.68
C THR A 326 -7.81 -46.22 -9.46
N TRP A 327 -8.97 -46.89 -9.45
CA TRP A 327 -9.89 -46.82 -8.32
C TRP A 327 -9.39 -47.66 -7.15
N ASP A 328 -9.17 -47.01 -6.01
CA ASP A 328 -8.89 -47.63 -4.73
C ASP A 328 -10.21 -47.91 -3.99
N TRP A 329 -10.44 -49.19 -3.71
CA TRP A 329 -11.66 -49.67 -3.06
C TRP A 329 -11.68 -49.45 -1.55
N ASP A 330 -10.52 -49.33 -0.91
CA ASP A 330 -10.39 -49.08 0.52
C ASP A 330 -10.56 -47.58 0.81
N GLN A 331 -10.12 -46.72 -0.11
CA GLN A 331 -10.32 -45.26 -0.03
C GLN A 331 -11.62 -44.79 -0.69
N MET A 332 -12.32 -45.67 -1.41
CA MET A 332 -13.51 -45.35 -2.20
C MET A 332 -13.30 -44.14 -3.13
N GLY A 333 -12.16 -44.10 -3.83
CA GLY A 333 -11.76 -42.98 -4.70
C GLY A 333 -10.64 -43.33 -5.68
N CYS A 334 -10.33 -42.44 -6.61
CA CYS A 334 -9.25 -42.64 -7.59
C CYS A 334 -7.90 -42.26 -6.99
N VAL A 335 -6.90 -43.13 -7.16
CA VAL A 335 -5.52 -42.90 -6.74
C VAL A 335 -4.60 -42.83 -7.96
N ILE A 336 -3.62 -41.93 -7.89
CA ILE A 336 -2.62 -41.75 -8.93
C ILE A 336 -1.73 -43.00 -8.98
N THR A 337 -1.68 -43.65 -10.14
CA THR A 337 -0.85 -44.85 -10.34
C THR A 337 0.40 -44.59 -11.17
N ASN A 338 0.40 -43.51 -11.93
CA ASN A 338 1.58 -43.00 -12.62
C ASN A 338 1.88 -41.59 -12.13
N PRO A 339 2.66 -41.41 -11.05
CA PRO A 339 2.93 -40.10 -10.45
C PRO A 339 3.71 -39.14 -11.36
N THR A 340 4.17 -39.60 -12.52
CA THR A 340 4.85 -38.78 -13.54
C THR A 340 3.92 -38.31 -14.66
N ASP A 341 2.63 -38.63 -14.59
CA ASP A 341 1.58 -38.16 -15.50
C ASP A 341 0.72 -37.15 -14.72
N THR A 342 1.17 -35.90 -14.67
CA THR A 342 0.59 -34.87 -13.79
C THR A 342 -0.66 -34.24 -14.39
N ASN A 343 -0.76 -34.21 -15.72
CA ASN A 343 -1.94 -33.70 -16.41
C ASN A 343 -3.01 -34.79 -16.64
N LEU A 344 -2.73 -36.04 -16.25
CA LEU A 344 -3.62 -37.19 -16.31
C LEU A 344 -4.11 -37.52 -17.73
N ASP A 345 -3.23 -37.35 -18.72
CA ASP A 345 -3.50 -37.63 -20.13
C ASP A 345 -3.11 -39.07 -20.55
N GLY A 346 -2.56 -39.84 -19.61
CA GLY A 346 -2.14 -41.22 -19.81
C GLY A 346 -0.73 -41.38 -20.37
N CYS A 347 0.00 -40.29 -20.63
CA CYS A 347 1.33 -40.31 -21.24
C CYS A 347 2.30 -39.36 -20.52
N THR A 348 3.30 -39.88 -19.80
CA THR A 348 4.39 -39.04 -19.28
C THR A 348 5.23 -38.43 -20.42
N ASN A 349 5.09 -37.13 -20.65
CA ASN A 349 5.71 -36.39 -21.73
C ASN A 349 6.12 -34.95 -21.31
N LEU A 350 6.52 -34.11 -22.27
CA LEU A 350 6.99 -32.75 -21.98
C LEU A 350 5.89 -31.88 -21.36
N THR A 351 4.63 -32.17 -21.63
CA THR A 351 3.48 -31.43 -21.12
C THR A 351 3.31 -31.63 -19.61
N ASP A 352 3.54 -32.84 -19.10
CA ASP A 352 3.60 -33.11 -17.65
C ASP A 352 4.74 -32.36 -16.97
N LEU A 353 5.90 -32.30 -17.63
CA LEU A 353 7.02 -31.53 -17.10
C LEU A 353 6.69 -30.02 -17.08
N MET A 354 6.01 -29.52 -18.11
CA MET A 354 5.56 -28.12 -18.15
C MET A 354 4.48 -27.83 -17.11
N ASP A 355 3.60 -28.79 -16.83
CA ASP A 355 2.54 -28.72 -15.82
C ASP A 355 3.13 -28.67 -14.40
N ILE A 356 4.13 -29.53 -14.12
CA ILE A 356 4.93 -29.44 -12.89
C ILE A 356 5.65 -28.09 -12.79
N LEU A 357 6.22 -27.59 -13.88
CA LEU A 357 6.94 -26.32 -13.90
C LEU A 357 6.02 -25.11 -13.82
N SER A 358 4.78 -25.18 -14.32
CA SER A 358 3.79 -24.13 -14.15
C SER A 358 3.27 -24.06 -12.71
N ALA A 359 3.18 -25.20 -12.02
CA ALA A 359 2.89 -25.25 -10.59
C ALA A 359 4.12 -24.92 -9.71
N TYR A 360 5.32 -24.83 -10.29
CA TYR A 360 6.55 -24.54 -9.56
C TYR A 360 6.66 -23.02 -9.33
N GLY A 361 6.31 -22.60 -8.12
CA GLY A 361 6.28 -21.18 -7.73
C GLY A 361 4.89 -20.55 -7.71
N ASP A 362 3.83 -21.32 -8.00
CA ASP A 362 2.43 -20.87 -7.92
C ASP A 362 1.81 -21.27 -6.56
N CYS A 363 2.49 -20.89 -5.47
CA CYS A 363 1.99 -21.03 -4.11
C CYS A 363 0.98 -19.92 -3.78
N ALA A 364 -0.01 -19.69 -4.64
CA ALA A 364 -1.23 -18.97 -4.28
C ALA A 364 -2.25 -19.94 -3.66
N ALA A 365 -1.82 -20.71 -2.66
CA ALA A 365 -2.78 -21.12 -1.63
C ALA A 365 -3.21 -19.82 -0.98
N GLU A 366 -4.51 -19.59 -0.79
CA GLU A 366 -5.01 -18.42 -0.05
C GLU A 366 -4.12 -18.18 1.17
N GLU A 367 -3.25 -17.17 1.09
CA GLU A 367 -2.57 -16.70 2.27
C GLU A 367 -3.69 -16.07 3.08
N SER A 368 -4.12 -16.78 4.12
CA SER A 368 -4.74 -16.14 5.26
C SER A 368 -3.93 -14.88 5.52
N ALA A 369 -4.57 -13.71 5.43
CA ALA A 369 -3.91 -12.43 5.64
C ALA A 369 -2.99 -12.59 6.86
N TRP A 370 -1.68 -12.45 6.64
CA TRP A 370 -0.64 -12.83 7.59
C TRP A 370 -1.04 -12.46 9.02
N GLN A 371 -1.05 -13.43 9.94
CA GLN A 371 -1.40 -13.21 11.34
C GLN A 371 -0.17 -13.40 12.22
N CYS A 372 -0.17 -12.72 13.38
CA CYS A 372 0.88 -12.95 14.36
C CYS A 372 0.89 -14.43 14.80
N GLY A 373 2.02 -15.10 14.63
CA GLY A 373 2.15 -16.56 14.76
C GLY A 373 2.54 -17.24 13.46
N ASP A 374 2.22 -16.63 12.31
CA ASP A 374 2.68 -17.08 11.00
C ASP A 374 4.14 -16.63 10.76
N PRO A 375 4.94 -17.40 10.00
CA PRO A 375 6.28 -16.96 9.62
C PRO A 375 6.19 -15.72 8.72
N LEU A 376 7.18 -14.84 8.82
CA LEU A 376 7.32 -13.65 7.98
C LEU A 376 8.60 -13.74 7.16
N GLU A 377 8.49 -13.77 5.83
CA GLU A 377 9.66 -13.67 4.96
C GLU A 377 10.19 -12.23 4.95
N TYR A 378 11.45 -12.05 5.30
CA TYR A 378 12.12 -10.75 5.23
C TYR A 378 13.59 -10.90 4.81
N GLN A 379 13.94 -10.23 3.71
CA GLN A 379 15.28 -10.25 3.11
C GLN A 379 15.85 -11.67 2.87
N GLY A 380 14.99 -12.58 2.41
CA GLY A 380 15.38 -13.96 2.10
C GLY A 380 15.50 -14.89 3.30
N TYR A 381 14.95 -14.51 4.45
CA TYR A 381 14.85 -15.35 5.64
C TYR A 381 13.39 -15.41 6.13
N ASP A 382 12.92 -16.61 6.46
CA ASP A 382 11.64 -16.81 7.13
C ASP A 382 11.83 -16.65 8.64
N TYR A 383 11.28 -15.59 9.22
CA TYR A 383 11.30 -15.34 10.65
C TYR A 383 10.03 -15.86 11.30
N SER A 384 10.17 -16.72 12.31
CA SER A 384 9.03 -17.10 13.14
C SER A 384 8.51 -15.89 13.92
N THR A 385 7.20 -15.76 14.09
CA THR A 385 6.58 -14.69 14.90
C THR A 385 5.73 -15.24 16.04
N VAL A 386 5.52 -14.44 17.08
CA VAL A 386 4.79 -14.85 18.27
C VAL A 386 4.02 -13.69 18.90
N LEU A 387 2.78 -13.97 19.28
CA LEU A 387 1.92 -13.03 20.01
C LEU A 387 2.15 -13.18 21.52
N ILE A 388 2.62 -12.14 22.18
CA ILE A 388 2.81 -12.08 23.64
C ILE A 388 1.97 -10.92 24.18
N GLY A 389 0.88 -11.25 24.87
CA GLY A 389 -0.16 -10.28 25.21
C GLY A 389 -0.83 -9.76 23.93
N GLU A 390 -0.75 -8.45 23.70
CA GLU A 390 -1.24 -7.78 22.49
C GLU A 390 -0.11 -7.46 21.50
N GLN A 391 1.14 -7.79 21.83
CA GLN A 391 2.31 -7.42 21.03
C GLN A 391 2.76 -8.59 20.14
N CYS A 392 2.99 -8.32 18.86
CA CYS A 392 3.53 -9.29 17.93
C CYS A 392 5.04 -9.15 17.77
N TRP A 393 5.79 -10.19 18.12
CA TRP A 393 7.25 -10.18 18.16
C TRP A 393 7.85 -11.16 17.15
N PHE A 394 9.04 -10.85 16.64
CA PHE A 394 9.91 -11.87 16.08
C PHE A 394 10.33 -12.84 17.19
N ALA A 395 10.18 -14.14 16.92
CA ALA A 395 10.65 -15.22 17.78
C ALA A 395 12.13 -15.57 17.52
N GLU A 396 12.77 -14.99 16.50
CA GLU A 396 14.19 -15.16 16.20
C GLU A 396 14.95 -13.83 16.09
N ASN A 397 16.26 -13.86 16.32
CA ASN A 397 17.13 -12.68 16.17
C ASN A 397 17.29 -12.32 14.68
N LEU A 398 17.36 -11.03 14.37
CA LEU A 398 17.55 -10.56 13.01
C LEU A 398 18.89 -11.06 12.41
N ARG A 399 18.88 -11.47 11.14
CA ARG A 399 20.05 -11.98 10.38
C ARG A 399 20.48 -11.09 9.21
N SER A 400 19.81 -9.95 9.03
CA SER A 400 19.95 -9.04 7.90
C SER A 400 21.31 -8.33 7.81
N GLU A 401 21.81 -8.16 6.58
CA GLU A 401 22.95 -7.29 6.25
C GLU A 401 22.52 -6.00 5.53
N LEU A 402 21.21 -5.74 5.42
CA LEU A 402 20.66 -4.62 4.68
C LEU A 402 19.68 -3.83 5.55
N TYR A 403 19.66 -2.51 5.41
CA TYR A 403 18.53 -1.73 5.90
C TYR A 403 17.26 -2.05 5.10
N ALA A 404 16.09 -1.65 5.59
CA ALA A 404 14.81 -1.94 4.95
C ALA A 404 14.71 -1.35 3.53
N ASN A 405 15.43 -0.27 3.23
CA ASN A 405 15.52 0.32 1.90
C ASN A 405 16.49 -0.42 0.94
N GLY A 406 17.12 -1.51 1.38
CA GLY A 406 18.08 -2.31 0.60
C GLY A 406 19.53 -1.82 0.67
N ASP A 407 19.85 -0.75 1.39
CA ASP A 407 21.23 -0.29 1.57
C ASP A 407 22.02 -1.27 2.43
N VAL A 408 23.27 -1.54 2.04
CA VAL A 408 24.16 -2.42 2.79
C VAL A 408 24.56 -1.81 4.13
N ILE A 409 24.48 -2.61 5.19
CA ILE A 409 25.07 -2.32 6.50
C ILE A 409 26.53 -2.78 6.47
N PRO A 410 27.51 -1.92 6.80
CA PRO A 410 28.92 -2.30 6.90
C PRO A 410 29.13 -3.58 7.73
N THR A 411 29.81 -4.56 7.11
CA THR A 411 30.20 -5.85 7.72
C THR A 411 31.71 -6.01 7.72
N SER A 412 32.21 -7.02 8.45
CA SER A 412 33.63 -7.43 8.46
C SER A 412 34.62 -6.28 8.76
N LEU A 413 34.19 -5.33 9.59
CA LEU A 413 35.06 -4.27 10.09
C LEU A 413 36.14 -4.87 10.99
N SER A 414 37.38 -4.38 10.89
CA SER A 414 38.40 -4.70 11.88
C SER A 414 38.02 -4.15 13.26
N ASP A 415 38.62 -4.68 14.33
CA ASP A 415 38.29 -4.25 15.69
C ASP A 415 38.52 -2.75 15.91
N GLU A 416 39.55 -2.17 15.28
CA GLU A 416 39.83 -0.72 15.30
C GLU A 416 38.77 0.09 14.53
N GLU A 417 38.32 -0.40 13.37
CA GLU A 417 37.25 0.26 12.60
C GLU A 417 35.91 0.20 13.32
N TRP A 418 35.61 -0.93 13.97
CA TRP A 418 34.39 -1.09 14.75
C TRP A 418 34.36 -0.20 16.00
N GLU A 419 35.48 -0.10 16.72
CA GLU A 419 35.57 0.77 17.91
C GLU A 419 35.33 2.25 17.56
N LEU A 420 35.78 2.67 16.38
CA LEU A 420 35.73 4.07 15.93
C LEU A 420 34.50 4.41 15.08
N THR A 421 33.72 3.43 14.61
CA THR A 421 32.60 3.71 13.71
C THR A 421 31.50 4.51 14.40
N ASN A 422 30.96 5.51 13.69
CA ASN A 422 29.79 6.27 14.09
C ASN A 422 28.58 6.01 13.17
N ILE A 423 28.72 5.07 12.24
CA ILE A 423 27.65 4.58 11.36
C ILE A 423 27.21 3.19 11.81
N GLY A 424 26.02 2.77 11.37
CA GLY A 424 25.55 1.42 11.65
C GLY A 424 26.49 0.37 11.09
N ALA A 425 26.69 -0.71 11.85
CA ALA A 425 27.53 -1.84 11.50
C ALA A 425 26.94 -3.14 12.07
N VAL A 426 27.24 -4.26 11.40
CA VAL A 426 26.75 -5.59 11.77
C VAL A 426 27.88 -6.61 11.72
N THR A 427 27.80 -7.61 12.59
CA THR A 427 28.78 -8.69 12.74
C THR A 427 28.11 -9.98 13.22
N VAL A 428 28.84 -11.08 13.19
CA VAL A 428 28.42 -12.38 13.73
C VAL A 428 29.20 -12.67 15.00
N TYR A 429 28.55 -13.30 15.98
CA TYR A 429 29.26 -13.77 17.17
C TYR A 429 30.40 -14.74 16.76
N GLY A 430 31.60 -14.46 17.26
CA GLY A 430 32.82 -15.19 16.88
C GLY A 430 33.70 -14.45 15.87
N GLU A 431 33.21 -13.37 15.24
CA GLU A 431 34.05 -12.45 14.46
C GLU A 431 34.75 -11.46 15.40
N GLY A 432 36.09 -11.47 15.43
CA GLY A 432 36.91 -10.57 16.25
C GLY A 432 38.16 -11.24 16.81
N SER A 433 38.86 -10.53 17.71
CA SER A 433 40.14 -10.99 18.26
C SER A 433 40.02 -12.14 19.26
N ASP A 434 38.95 -12.18 20.05
CA ASP A 434 38.73 -13.16 21.13
C ASP A 434 37.28 -13.64 21.13
N CYS A 435 37.07 -14.94 21.37
CA CYS A 435 35.74 -15.52 21.48
C CYS A 435 35.63 -16.55 22.61
N GLN A 436 34.53 -16.48 23.35
CA GLN A 436 34.17 -17.46 24.37
C GLN A 436 33.04 -18.36 23.89
N ASN A 437 33.19 -19.67 24.11
CA ASN A 437 32.13 -20.64 23.88
C ASN A 437 31.78 -21.35 25.19
N SER A 438 30.54 -21.18 25.63
CA SER A 438 29.91 -21.89 26.75
C SER A 438 28.61 -22.57 26.32
N SER A 439 28.31 -22.60 25.02
CA SER A 439 27.14 -23.31 24.47
C SER A 439 27.36 -24.81 24.58
N PRO A 440 26.36 -25.59 25.05
CA PRO A 440 26.44 -27.04 25.05
C PRO A 440 26.15 -27.66 23.66
N ASP A 441 25.50 -26.91 22.75
CA ASP A 441 24.89 -27.46 21.54
C ASP A 441 25.67 -27.14 20.26
N ILE A 442 26.33 -25.99 20.19
CA ILE A 442 27.09 -25.54 19.02
C ILE A 442 28.49 -25.02 19.40
N ASP A 443 29.38 -24.92 18.42
CA ASP A 443 30.58 -24.11 18.60
C ASP A 443 30.25 -22.63 18.41
N ALA A 444 29.95 -21.92 19.50
CA ALA A 444 29.67 -20.48 19.44
C ALA A 444 30.84 -19.65 18.88
N CYS A 445 32.07 -20.18 18.77
CA CYS A 445 33.16 -19.45 18.12
C CYS A 445 33.30 -19.75 16.63
N ASN A 446 32.47 -20.66 16.10
CA ASN A 446 32.29 -20.86 14.68
C ASN A 446 31.23 -19.87 14.17
N THR A 447 31.62 -18.98 13.26
CA THR A 447 30.75 -17.93 12.73
C THR A 447 29.58 -18.50 11.93
N ASP A 448 29.76 -19.61 11.22
CA ASP A 448 28.69 -20.22 10.42
C ASP A 448 27.61 -20.84 11.32
N GLU A 449 28.04 -21.53 12.38
CA GLU A 449 27.13 -22.11 13.39
C GLU A 449 26.43 -20.99 14.18
N SER A 450 27.18 -19.97 14.60
CA SER A 450 26.63 -18.85 15.37
C SER A 450 25.67 -17.99 14.58
N LEU A 451 25.93 -17.74 13.29
CA LEU A 451 24.99 -17.02 12.44
C LEU A 451 23.68 -17.79 12.27
N THR A 452 23.79 -19.11 12.06
CA THR A 452 22.62 -19.98 11.89
C THR A 452 21.78 -19.98 13.17
N GLU A 453 22.42 -20.17 14.32
CA GLU A 453 21.75 -20.34 15.60
C GLU A 453 21.31 -19.00 16.22
N TYR A 454 22.22 -18.03 16.34
CA TYR A 454 22.01 -16.80 17.11
C TYR A 454 21.67 -15.59 16.26
N GLY A 455 21.82 -15.66 14.93
CA GLY A 455 21.67 -14.52 14.04
C GLY A 455 22.81 -13.51 14.16
N ARG A 456 22.52 -12.23 13.90
CA ARG A 456 23.53 -11.17 13.85
C ARG A 456 23.51 -10.25 15.06
N LEU A 457 24.63 -9.57 15.25
CA LEU A 457 24.84 -8.54 16.26
C LEU A 457 24.99 -7.18 15.57
N TYR A 458 24.23 -6.19 16.03
CA TYR A 458 24.19 -4.84 15.47
C TYR A 458 24.74 -3.86 16.50
N ASN A 459 25.45 -2.83 16.03
CA ASN A 459 25.75 -1.69 16.89
C ASN A 459 24.53 -0.76 17.05
N PHE A 460 24.53 0.08 18.08
CA PHE A 460 23.39 0.95 18.34
C PHE A 460 23.14 2.03 17.26
N PRO A 461 24.17 2.56 16.56
CA PRO A 461 23.93 3.39 15.37
C PRO A 461 23.09 2.70 14.28
N ALA A 462 23.22 1.39 14.07
CA ALA A 462 22.37 0.65 13.14
C ALA A 462 20.92 0.56 13.64
N VAL A 463 20.73 0.42 14.96
CA VAL A 463 19.42 0.35 15.62
C VAL A 463 18.61 1.65 15.46
N LEU A 464 19.27 2.81 15.44
CA LEU A 464 18.60 4.11 15.29
C LEU A 464 18.66 4.69 13.87
N ASP A 465 19.16 3.93 12.91
CA ASP A 465 19.25 4.41 11.54
C ASP A 465 17.86 4.62 10.95
N ALA A 466 17.63 5.77 10.30
CA ALA A 466 16.34 6.13 9.73
C ALA A 466 15.88 5.19 8.61
N ARG A 467 16.79 4.38 8.05
CA ARG A 467 16.48 3.37 7.04
C ARG A 467 15.89 2.08 7.62
N SER A 468 15.85 1.95 8.95
CA SER A 468 15.34 0.81 9.74
C SER A 468 16.03 -0.53 9.47
N LEU A 469 16.15 -1.36 10.51
CA LEU A 469 16.55 -2.77 10.37
C LEU A 469 15.35 -3.69 10.15
N CYS A 470 14.18 -3.31 10.67
CA CYS A 470 12.96 -4.10 10.63
C CYS A 470 12.18 -3.87 9.33
N PRO A 471 11.34 -4.83 8.90
CA PRO A 471 10.44 -4.66 7.76
C PRO A 471 9.50 -3.45 7.91
N THR A 472 8.87 -3.02 6.81
CA THR A 472 7.76 -2.06 6.85
C THR A 472 6.67 -2.54 7.81
N ASP A 473 6.09 -1.63 8.60
CA ASP A 473 5.12 -1.89 9.68
C ASP A 473 5.68 -2.68 10.88
N TRP A 474 7.02 -2.72 11.00
CA TRP A 474 7.72 -3.26 12.15
C TRP A 474 8.83 -2.30 12.58
N HIS A 475 9.10 -2.27 13.89
CA HIS A 475 10.18 -1.47 14.44
C HIS A 475 10.98 -2.23 15.49
N ILE A 476 12.13 -1.65 15.87
CA ILE A 476 12.94 -2.19 16.97
C ILE A 476 12.30 -1.75 18.29
N PRO A 477 11.95 -2.70 19.17
CA PRO A 477 11.17 -2.45 20.38
C PRO A 477 11.84 -1.43 21.30
N THR A 478 11.04 -0.48 21.76
CA THR A 478 11.40 0.47 22.81
C THR A 478 11.56 -0.23 24.16
N ASP A 479 12.22 0.45 25.10
CA ASP A 479 12.32 -0.01 26.48
C ASP A 479 10.95 -0.20 27.14
N ASN A 480 9.97 0.61 26.75
CA ASN A 480 8.60 0.51 27.27
C ASN A 480 7.89 -0.74 26.74
N GLU A 481 8.05 -1.09 25.46
CA GLU A 481 7.44 -2.29 24.88
C GLU A 481 8.03 -3.57 25.46
N TRP A 482 9.34 -3.60 25.70
CA TRP A 482 9.94 -4.69 26.46
C TRP A 482 9.40 -4.80 27.87
N SER A 483 9.12 -3.66 28.53
CA SER A 483 8.47 -3.65 29.84
C SER A 483 7.04 -4.18 29.79
N THR A 484 6.25 -3.79 28.79
CA THR A 484 4.89 -4.33 28.56
C THR A 484 4.92 -5.85 28.42
N MET A 485 5.77 -6.40 27.54
CA MET A 485 5.92 -7.85 27.38
C MET A 485 6.35 -8.53 28.70
N THR A 486 7.31 -7.94 29.42
CA THR A 486 7.81 -8.50 30.67
C THR A 486 6.71 -8.54 31.75
N ASP A 487 5.88 -7.51 31.84
CA ASP A 487 4.78 -7.43 32.78
C ASP A 487 3.68 -8.46 32.45
N GLU A 488 3.37 -8.66 31.17
CA GLU A 488 2.43 -9.68 30.70
C GLU A 488 2.87 -11.10 31.07
N LEU A 489 4.18 -11.35 31.04
CA LEU A 489 4.79 -12.62 31.43
C LEU A 489 4.94 -12.80 32.96
N GLY A 490 4.25 -11.99 33.76
CA GLY A 490 4.23 -12.11 35.22
C GLY A 490 5.34 -11.33 35.93
N GLY A 491 6.04 -10.45 35.21
CA GLY A 491 7.04 -9.53 35.75
C GLY A 491 8.48 -10.04 35.64
N SER A 492 9.42 -9.10 35.83
CA SER A 492 10.84 -9.31 35.53
C SER A 492 11.53 -10.43 36.29
N SER A 493 11.01 -10.88 37.44
CA SER A 493 11.62 -11.95 38.22
C SER A 493 11.38 -13.36 37.66
N VAL A 494 10.40 -13.53 36.76
CA VAL A 494 9.98 -14.84 36.24
C VAL A 494 9.90 -14.90 34.71
N ALA A 495 9.71 -13.74 34.06
CA ALA A 495 9.56 -13.66 32.60
C ALA A 495 10.75 -14.27 31.84
N GLY A 496 11.95 -14.24 32.42
CA GLY A 496 13.15 -14.73 31.74
C GLY A 496 13.13 -16.23 31.54
N ASP A 497 12.60 -16.99 32.50
CA ASP A 497 12.38 -18.42 32.33
C ASP A 497 11.40 -18.72 31.17
N MET A 498 10.33 -17.94 31.07
CA MET A 498 9.31 -18.13 30.03
C MET A 498 9.80 -17.75 28.63
N MET A 499 10.81 -16.87 28.52
CA MET A 499 11.33 -16.34 27.26
C MET A 499 12.51 -17.12 26.69
N LYS A 500 13.33 -17.72 27.55
CA LYS A 500 14.50 -18.50 27.12
C LYS A 500 14.06 -19.80 26.44
N THR A 501 14.77 -20.18 25.38
CA THR A 501 14.68 -21.53 24.80
C THR A 501 15.01 -22.61 25.83
N THR A 502 14.50 -23.82 25.59
CA THR A 502 14.79 -25.00 26.44
C THR A 502 16.20 -25.57 26.21
N PHE A 503 16.94 -25.05 25.23
CA PHE A 503 18.25 -25.51 24.76
C PHE A 503 19.17 -24.31 24.46
N GLY A 504 20.46 -24.56 24.23
CA GLY A 504 21.49 -23.57 23.92
C GLY A 504 22.17 -22.95 25.15
N TRP A 505 21.56 -23.09 26.33
CA TRP A 505 22.04 -22.50 27.59
C TRP A 505 23.01 -23.44 28.33
N ASN A 506 24.06 -22.88 28.93
CA ASN A 506 25.08 -23.62 29.69
C ASN A 506 24.51 -24.33 30.94
N SER A 507 23.41 -23.82 31.47
CA SER A 507 22.58 -24.45 32.50
C SER A 507 21.26 -24.93 31.91
N GLU A 508 20.37 -25.48 32.73
CA GLU A 508 19.00 -25.76 32.29
C GLU A 508 18.41 -24.45 31.72
N GLY A 509 17.94 -24.51 30.46
CA GLY A 509 17.38 -23.37 29.74
C GLY A 509 16.07 -22.87 30.36
N GLY A 510 15.30 -22.09 29.61
CA GLY A 510 13.95 -21.71 30.03
C GLY A 510 12.90 -22.75 29.70
N THR A 511 11.65 -22.38 29.94
CA THR A 511 10.46 -23.14 29.54
C THR A 511 9.96 -22.76 28.14
N ASN A 512 10.38 -21.61 27.61
CA ASN A 512 9.94 -21.01 26.35
C ASN A 512 8.40 -20.93 26.18
N THR A 513 7.64 -20.88 27.27
CA THR A 513 6.17 -20.86 27.19
C THR A 513 5.61 -19.58 26.57
N SER A 514 6.41 -18.50 26.50
CA SER A 514 6.02 -17.29 25.77
C SER A 514 6.21 -17.39 24.26
N GLY A 515 6.97 -18.39 23.78
CA GLY A 515 7.36 -18.54 22.38
C GLY A 515 8.38 -17.51 21.88
N PHE A 516 8.86 -16.59 22.73
CA PHE A 516 9.88 -15.59 22.39
C PHE A 516 11.18 -16.21 21.85
N SER A 517 11.49 -17.43 22.28
CA SER A 517 12.65 -18.21 21.82
C SER A 517 13.97 -17.43 21.92
N GLY A 518 14.20 -16.85 23.10
CA GLY A 518 15.45 -16.17 23.43
C GLY A 518 16.61 -17.15 23.53
N LEU A 519 17.65 -16.94 22.71
CA LEU A 519 18.87 -17.75 22.69
C LEU A 519 20.05 -17.01 23.35
N PRO A 520 21.03 -17.73 23.91
CA PRO A 520 22.20 -17.14 24.57
C PRO A 520 23.29 -16.77 23.55
N GLY A 521 22.96 -15.85 22.64
CA GLY A 521 23.85 -15.40 21.56
C GLY A 521 25.02 -14.52 22.00
N GLY A 522 25.13 -14.22 23.30
CA GLY A 522 26.16 -13.36 23.85
C GLY A 522 26.11 -11.93 23.32
N ASN A 523 27.28 -11.29 23.31
CA ASN A 523 27.51 -9.99 22.71
C ASN A 523 28.91 -9.87 22.13
N ARG A 524 29.12 -8.81 21.35
CA ARG A 524 30.44 -8.33 20.94
C ARG A 524 30.77 -7.05 21.71
N GLY A 525 31.87 -7.06 22.43
CA GLY A 525 32.43 -5.90 23.12
C GLY A 525 33.08 -4.90 22.17
N LEU A 526 33.76 -3.91 22.73
CA LEU A 526 34.32 -2.79 21.97
C LEU A 526 35.56 -3.18 21.17
N GLN A 527 36.40 -4.03 21.74
CA GLN A 527 37.73 -4.35 21.23
C GLN A 527 37.74 -5.65 20.41
N GLY A 528 36.56 -6.18 20.05
CA GLY A 528 36.46 -7.44 19.29
C GLY A 528 36.19 -8.68 20.13
N GLU A 529 36.10 -8.53 21.46
CA GLU A 529 35.83 -9.64 22.36
C GLU A 529 34.38 -10.11 22.27
N ASN A 530 34.17 -11.37 21.90
CA ASN A 530 32.87 -12.02 21.87
C ASN A 530 32.69 -12.80 23.19
N SER A 531 31.66 -12.43 23.95
CA SER A 531 31.43 -12.95 25.31
C SER A 531 30.01 -13.45 25.48
N GLY A 532 29.84 -14.49 26.31
CA GLY A 532 28.53 -14.93 26.74
C GLY A 532 27.80 -15.91 25.83
N GLY A 533 28.39 -16.35 24.71
CA GLY A 533 27.83 -17.41 23.88
C GLY A 533 27.55 -18.67 24.70
N GLY A 534 26.27 -19.01 24.88
CA GLY A 534 25.78 -20.08 25.77
C GLY A 534 25.47 -19.66 27.22
N LEU A 535 25.90 -18.49 27.70
CA LEU A 535 25.66 -18.02 29.07
C LEU A 535 24.56 -16.96 29.17
N TYR A 536 24.51 -16.03 28.23
CA TYR A 536 23.50 -14.98 28.22
C TYR A 536 23.18 -14.50 26.81
N GLY A 537 22.01 -13.93 26.64
CA GLY A 537 21.64 -13.18 25.44
C GLY A 537 21.40 -11.72 25.79
N ASP A 538 21.89 -10.82 24.94
CA ASP A 538 21.70 -9.38 25.06
C ASP A 538 20.96 -8.83 23.84
N TRP A 539 19.91 -8.07 24.09
CA TRP A 539 19.09 -7.44 23.05
C TRP A 539 19.05 -5.93 23.21
N TRP A 540 19.25 -5.22 22.09
CA TRP A 540 19.00 -3.79 22.06
C TRP A 540 17.53 -3.46 22.26
N THR A 541 17.27 -2.37 22.97
CA THR A 541 16.03 -1.58 22.79
C THR A 541 16.35 -0.38 21.91
N SER A 542 15.35 0.21 21.25
CA SER A 542 15.50 1.46 20.50
C SER A 542 15.56 2.72 21.39
N THR A 543 15.54 2.57 22.73
CA THR A 543 15.46 3.72 23.65
C THR A 543 16.85 4.19 24.10
N PRO A 544 17.31 5.39 23.68
CA PRO A 544 18.60 5.93 24.10
C PRO A 544 18.57 6.44 25.55
N ASN A 545 19.74 6.49 26.18
CA ASN A 545 19.95 7.17 27.46
C ASN A 545 21.32 7.84 27.54
N SER A 546 21.36 9.16 27.31
CA SER A 546 22.50 10.05 27.59
C SER A 546 23.88 9.48 27.23
N GLY A 547 24.06 9.08 25.96
CA GLY A 547 25.32 8.51 25.45
C GLY A 547 25.46 6.99 25.60
N SER A 548 24.43 6.33 26.13
CA SER A 548 24.24 4.88 26.17
C SER A 548 22.84 4.54 25.62
N ALA A 549 22.45 3.28 25.71
CA ALA A 549 21.13 2.79 25.35
C ALA A 549 20.70 1.66 26.30
N TRP A 550 19.39 1.46 26.43
CA TRP A 550 18.85 0.38 27.24
C TRP A 550 18.97 -0.96 26.49
N LEU A 551 19.32 -2.01 27.22
CA LEU A 551 19.32 -3.38 26.74
C LEU A 551 18.49 -4.29 27.66
N ARG A 552 18.09 -5.43 27.13
CA ARG A 552 17.49 -6.54 27.87
C ARG A 552 18.43 -7.73 27.86
N ASN A 553 18.50 -8.41 28.99
CA ASN A 553 19.44 -9.48 29.20
C ASN A 553 18.76 -10.68 29.85
N LEU A 554 19.07 -11.86 29.33
CA LEU A 554 18.65 -13.15 29.88
C LEU A 554 19.91 -13.94 30.25
N TYR A 555 19.98 -14.45 31.48
CA TYR A 555 21.08 -15.30 31.95
C TYR A 555 20.68 -16.76 32.04
N SER A 556 21.65 -17.65 31.81
CA SER A 556 21.45 -19.09 31.89
C SER A 556 20.92 -19.52 33.27
N ASP A 557 21.50 -18.98 34.34
CA ASP A 557 21.25 -19.38 35.73
C ASP A 557 20.17 -18.56 36.46
N ARG A 558 19.40 -17.74 35.72
CA ARG A 558 18.34 -16.89 36.28
C ARG A 558 17.02 -17.05 35.54
N GLU A 559 15.94 -16.85 36.26
CA GLU A 559 14.58 -16.80 35.73
C GLU A 559 14.18 -15.35 35.36
N SER A 560 15.04 -14.37 35.62
CA SER A 560 14.74 -12.95 35.43
C SER A 560 15.05 -12.44 34.02
N VAL A 561 14.27 -11.45 33.57
CA VAL A 561 14.67 -10.52 32.51
C VAL A 561 15.32 -9.32 33.18
N ASP A 562 16.62 -9.15 32.97
CA ASP A 562 17.34 -8.03 33.54
C ASP A 562 17.39 -6.86 32.54
N ARG A 563 17.41 -5.64 33.08
CA ARG A 563 17.46 -4.38 32.32
C ARG A 563 18.72 -3.61 32.70
N TYR A 564 19.59 -3.36 31.74
CA TYR A 564 20.86 -2.66 31.95
C TYR A 564 21.04 -1.49 30.97
N LEU A 565 21.95 -0.59 31.33
CA LEU A 565 22.52 0.35 30.37
C LEU A 565 23.71 -0.32 29.71
N ALA A 566 23.75 -0.28 28.38
CA ALA A 566 24.90 -0.79 27.65
C ALA A 566 26.16 -0.03 28.04
N ALA A 567 27.25 -0.78 28.20
CA ALA A 567 28.55 -0.20 28.50
C ALA A 567 29.02 0.75 27.37
N ALA A 568 28.64 0.47 26.12
CA ALA A 568 28.89 1.33 24.99
C ALA A 568 27.88 1.10 23.85
N ILE A 569 27.55 2.18 23.13
CA ILE A 569 26.66 2.17 21.96
C ILE A 569 27.29 1.49 20.74
N THR A 570 28.61 1.36 20.71
CA THR A 570 29.32 0.63 19.66
C THR A 570 29.41 -0.87 19.94
N GLY A 571 28.94 -1.39 21.08
CA GLY A 571 28.85 -2.85 21.28
C GLY A 571 27.89 -3.51 20.29
N GLY A 572 28.12 -4.78 19.95
CA GLY A 572 27.24 -5.56 19.08
C GLY A 572 26.28 -6.41 19.91
N LEU A 573 24.98 -6.14 19.84
CA LEU A 573 23.93 -6.94 20.49
C LEU A 573 22.89 -7.42 19.48
N SER A 574 22.13 -8.46 19.83
CA SER A 574 21.04 -8.94 19.01
C SER A 574 19.88 -7.94 18.94
N VAL A 575 19.10 -8.03 17.87
CA VAL A 575 17.91 -7.20 17.63
C VAL A 575 16.70 -8.11 17.37
N ARG A 576 15.54 -7.69 17.88
CA ARG A 576 14.23 -8.23 17.55
C ARG A 576 13.37 -7.14 16.94
N CYS A 577 12.40 -7.53 16.13
CA CYS A 577 11.38 -6.62 15.60
C CYS A 577 10.04 -6.89 16.30
N ILE A 578 9.27 -5.84 16.51
CA ILE A 578 7.88 -5.85 16.98
C ILE A 578 7.01 -5.13 15.94
N LYS A 579 5.79 -5.62 15.72
CA LYS A 579 4.84 -5.02 14.77
C LYS A 579 4.22 -3.74 15.36
N ASP A 580 3.99 -2.73 14.52
CA ASP A 580 3.42 -1.42 14.88
C ASP A 580 1.96 -1.46 15.36
#